data_AF-A0A1G2BRJ0-F1
#
_entry.id   AF-A0A1G2BRJ0-F1
#
_cell.length_a   1.000
_cell.length_b   1.000
_cell.length_c   1.000
_cell.angle_alpha   90.00
_cell.angle_beta   90.00
_cell.angle_gamma   90.00
#
_symmetry.space_group_name_H-M   'P 1'
#
loop_
_entity.id
_entity.type
_entity.pdbx_description
1 polymer ?
#
loop_
_entity_poly.entity_id
_entity_poly.type
_entity_poly.pdbx_seq_one_letter_code
_entity_poly.pdbx_strand_id
1 'polypeptide(L)'
;MNEFSTTAVSLIAFSKAIFFVYCAGTVYLLWRRAGAVAHMLLTTAAVVLFYAVFAWPLTTMWWGNSGDENLILAFLTQVLHGNMFRDFYHAWLPPYYPPLYFWITGSVARLFTANAVQAAKLGTVFALTLWFAAPLALWSLFNRSNMSKQTDETMRLPWFWFFAPFIFFLMIDFDAVITKPYEVLSALLVALFTGLLAQALSYERWTIAHFLFFGITGGILFMTFYFWLFIALVSLLAVAVFSKQRTRAVTRIISIGIIMVVVSSPYLVPLLMSYARYGIENWQGHFFVPGDLATIIPWGMSLRGLLAAAGLTSLVVTSGRSFFARGVLALFVASYVYQLAGITSLLLGMTPFVPSKPFPFLSSACLAVGIAYGACFLGERYAHRLSRAAQRSVAILVFLVLVSEMPFVTFLDNPKVLVQLQQNLDYTADAPLAGVIASFVPDYRERTWLVSDVPRVSSVLPLSYFISFNQHYSHHASQFSRRFDLVRRLSTAQTPAEFNAIIAEGEPPIDALALYRAHGSSEYLLFFWVDHYPNGGSELTISIPRHLLESSEWLNVYELEEWSVFIASG
;
A
#
# COMPACT_ATOMS: atom_id res chain seq x y z
N MET A 1 -28.18 -19.94 6.83
CA MET A 1 -28.01 -19.02 5.68
C MET A 1 -28.14 -17.63 6.25
N ASN A 2 -27.13 -16.77 6.11
CA ASN A 2 -27.26 -15.38 6.52
C ASN A 2 -28.24 -14.71 5.56
N GLU A 3 -29.27 -14.04 6.09
CA GLU A 3 -30.18 -13.25 5.28
C GLU A 3 -29.44 -12.00 4.79
N PHE A 4 -29.39 -11.79 3.48
CA PHE A 4 -28.79 -10.58 2.91
C PHE A 4 -29.78 -9.42 3.01
N SER A 5 -29.27 -8.25 3.38
CA SER A 5 -30.04 -7.01 3.28
C SER A 5 -30.43 -6.70 1.83
N THR A 6 -31.54 -5.99 1.63
CA THR A 6 -31.96 -5.51 0.30
C THR A 6 -30.89 -4.64 -0.36
N THR A 7 -30.14 -3.87 0.45
CA THR A 7 -28.99 -3.08 0.01
C THR A 7 -27.88 -3.97 -0.54
N ALA A 8 -27.47 -5.01 0.19
CA ALA A 8 -26.43 -5.94 -0.28
C ALA A 8 -26.82 -6.61 -1.62
N VAL A 9 -28.06 -7.09 -1.73
CA VAL A 9 -28.58 -7.69 -2.98
C VAL A 9 -28.53 -6.68 -4.13
N SER A 10 -28.93 -5.44 -3.89
CA SER A 10 -28.92 -4.37 -4.91
C SER A 10 -27.50 -4.04 -5.37
N LEU A 11 -26.53 -4.01 -4.45
CA LEU A 11 -25.12 -3.76 -4.79
C LEU A 11 -24.53 -4.87 -5.65
N ILE A 12 -24.82 -6.13 -5.31
CA ILE A 12 -24.40 -7.29 -6.11
C ILE A 12 -25.02 -7.20 -7.51
N ALA A 13 -26.33 -6.96 -7.61
CA ALA A 13 -27.04 -6.85 -8.89
C ALA A 13 -26.47 -5.74 -9.77
N PHE A 14 -26.25 -4.54 -9.22
CA PHE A 14 -25.68 -3.43 -9.97
C PHE A 14 -24.25 -3.73 -10.43
N SER A 15 -23.45 -4.36 -9.56
CA SER A 15 -22.09 -4.78 -9.88
C SER A 15 -22.05 -5.78 -11.04
N LYS A 16 -22.99 -6.74 -11.09
CA LYS A 16 -23.16 -7.66 -12.21
C LYS A 16 -23.66 -6.95 -13.48
N ALA A 17 -24.52 -5.95 -13.36
CA ALA A 17 -24.94 -5.14 -14.51
C ALA A 17 -23.73 -4.42 -15.15
N ILE A 18 -22.85 -3.81 -14.33
CA ILE A 18 -21.60 -3.19 -14.81
C ILE A 18 -20.74 -4.22 -15.56
N PHE A 19 -20.61 -5.43 -15.03
CA PHE A 19 -19.89 -6.52 -15.69
C PHE A 19 -20.44 -6.85 -17.08
N PHE A 20 -21.76 -7.02 -17.21
CA PHE A 20 -22.36 -7.33 -18.51
C PHE A 20 -22.19 -6.18 -19.51
N VAL A 21 -22.32 -4.93 -19.06
CA VAL A 21 -22.06 -3.74 -19.89
C VAL A 21 -20.60 -3.69 -20.33
N TYR A 22 -19.66 -3.98 -19.42
CA TYR A 22 -18.23 -4.03 -19.72
C TYR A 22 -17.90 -5.12 -20.76
N CYS A 23 -18.47 -6.32 -20.59
CA CYS A 23 -18.30 -7.43 -21.53
C CYS A 23 -18.85 -7.08 -22.92
N ALA A 24 -20.09 -6.58 -22.99
CA ALA A 24 -20.72 -6.17 -24.25
C ALA A 24 -19.93 -5.04 -24.93
N GLY A 25 -19.52 -4.03 -24.16
CA GLY A 25 -18.69 -2.93 -24.64
C GLY A 25 -17.34 -3.40 -25.18
N THR A 26 -16.66 -4.31 -24.48
CA THR A 26 -15.36 -4.83 -24.92
C THR A 26 -15.49 -5.66 -26.19
N VAL A 27 -16.48 -6.56 -26.26
CA VAL A 27 -16.76 -7.34 -27.48
C VAL A 27 -17.11 -6.41 -28.64
N TYR A 28 -17.90 -5.37 -28.41
CA TYR A 28 -18.21 -4.36 -29.41
C TYR A 28 -16.96 -3.60 -29.90
N LEU A 29 -16.08 -3.17 -28.99
CA LEU A 29 -14.83 -2.49 -29.35
C LEU A 29 -13.87 -3.41 -30.11
N LEU A 30 -13.75 -4.69 -29.73
CA LEU A 30 -13.00 -5.70 -30.48
C LEU A 30 -13.61 -5.93 -31.87
N TRP A 31 -14.94 -5.92 -31.98
CA TRP A 31 -15.64 -6.01 -33.25
C TRP A 31 -15.34 -4.81 -34.15
N ARG A 32 -15.42 -3.59 -33.59
CA ARG A 32 -15.09 -2.33 -34.29
C ARG A 32 -13.59 -2.10 -34.50
N ARG A 33 -12.73 -2.91 -33.88
CA ARG A 33 -11.27 -2.77 -33.90
C ARG A 33 -10.82 -1.42 -33.36
N ALA A 34 -11.44 -0.99 -32.25
CA ALA A 34 -11.00 0.22 -31.56
C ALA A 34 -9.56 0.04 -31.06
N GLY A 35 -8.82 1.15 -30.96
CA GLY A 35 -7.44 1.13 -30.46
C GLY A 35 -7.38 0.81 -28.96
N ALA A 36 -6.17 0.48 -28.48
CA ALA A 36 -5.92 0.14 -27.08
C ALA A 36 -6.44 1.20 -26.09
N VAL A 37 -6.36 2.49 -26.45
CA VAL A 37 -6.84 3.60 -25.60
C VAL A 37 -8.34 3.51 -25.33
N ALA A 38 -9.16 3.10 -26.31
CA ALA A 38 -10.60 2.92 -26.08
C ALA A 38 -10.89 1.78 -25.10
N HIS A 39 -10.13 0.69 -25.20
CA HIS A 39 -10.22 -0.43 -24.26
C HIS A 39 -9.76 -0.01 -22.86
N MET A 40 -8.64 0.72 -22.73
CA MET A 40 -8.20 1.29 -21.46
C MET A 40 -9.29 2.12 -20.80
N LEU A 41 -9.87 3.09 -21.53
CA LEU A 41 -10.91 3.97 -21.00
C LEU A 41 -12.14 3.18 -20.54
N LEU A 42 -12.59 2.21 -21.34
CA LEU A 42 -13.71 1.35 -20.97
C LEU A 42 -13.40 0.51 -19.72
N THR A 43 -12.23 -0.13 -19.64
CA THR A 43 -11.82 -0.92 -18.48
C THR A 43 -11.66 -0.05 -17.24
N THR A 44 -11.03 1.12 -17.34
CA THR A 44 -10.92 2.08 -16.23
C THR A 44 -12.30 2.50 -15.74
N ALA A 45 -13.19 2.91 -16.64
CA ALA A 45 -14.54 3.33 -16.28
C ALA A 45 -15.32 2.19 -15.59
N ALA A 46 -15.25 0.96 -16.11
CA ALA A 46 -15.93 -0.19 -15.55
C ALA A 46 -15.41 -0.53 -14.13
N VAL A 47 -14.09 -0.59 -13.94
CA VAL A 47 -13.48 -0.93 -12.64
C VAL A 47 -13.72 0.17 -11.61
N VAL A 48 -13.55 1.44 -11.99
CA VAL A 48 -13.82 2.58 -11.10
C VAL A 48 -15.29 2.63 -10.72
N LEU A 49 -16.21 2.48 -11.69
CA LEU A 49 -17.64 2.48 -11.42
C LEU A 49 -18.04 1.31 -10.52
N PHE A 50 -17.48 0.13 -10.75
CA PHE A 50 -17.73 -1.03 -9.89
C PHE A 50 -17.28 -0.78 -8.46
N TYR A 51 -16.03 -0.33 -8.26
CA TYR A 51 -15.56 -0.02 -6.92
C TYR A 51 -16.38 1.09 -6.27
N ALA A 52 -16.70 2.17 -6.99
CA ALA A 52 -17.48 3.28 -6.46
C ALA A 52 -18.87 2.80 -6.00
N VAL A 53 -19.59 2.04 -6.83
CA VAL A 53 -20.90 1.51 -6.45
C VAL A 53 -20.78 0.54 -5.27
N PHE A 54 -19.81 -0.38 -5.34
CA PHE A 54 -19.63 -1.42 -4.34
C PHE A 54 -19.24 -0.86 -2.97
N ALA A 55 -18.28 0.06 -2.93
CA ALA A 55 -17.68 0.55 -1.69
C ALA A 55 -18.40 1.75 -1.08
N TRP A 56 -19.12 2.56 -1.87
CA TRP A 56 -19.71 3.82 -1.38
C TRP A 56 -20.65 3.64 -0.18
N PRO A 57 -21.58 2.67 -0.17
CA PRO A 57 -22.52 2.50 0.94
C PRO A 57 -21.91 1.94 2.23
N LEU A 58 -20.69 1.40 2.18
CA LEU A 58 -20.05 0.79 3.35
C LEU A 58 -19.73 1.86 4.41
N THR A 59 -19.89 1.58 5.69
CA THR A 59 -19.52 2.55 6.74
C THR A 59 -18.03 2.49 7.08
N THR A 60 -17.38 1.38 6.73
CA THR A 60 -15.94 1.12 6.93
C THR A 60 -15.19 1.00 5.61
N MET A 61 -13.89 0.83 5.71
CA MET A 61 -13.07 0.17 4.70
C MET A 61 -13.39 -1.33 4.62
N TRP A 62 -12.71 -2.06 3.74
CA TRP A 62 -13.12 -3.41 3.35
C TRP A 62 -12.99 -4.44 4.48
N TRP A 63 -11.92 -4.37 5.26
CA TRP A 63 -11.67 -5.22 6.43
C TRP A 63 -12.15 -4.57 7.73
N GLY A 64 -13.19 -3.76 7.63
CA GLY A 64 -13.87 -3.19 8.79
C GLY A 64 -13.05 -2.16 9.54
N ASN A 65 -12.06 -1.48 8.92
CA ASN A 65 -11.10 -0.56 9.56
C ASN A 65 -10.04 -1.25 10.45
N SER A 66 -9.71 -2.53 10.19
CA SER A 66 -8.76 -3.30 10.99
C SER A 66 -7.36 -3.41 10.35
N GLY A 67 -6.37 -3.79 11.16
CA GLY A 67 -5.00 -4.04 10.69
C GLY A 67 -4.42 -2.84 9.94
N ASP A 68 -3.99 -3.07 8.70
CA ASP A 68 -3.39 -2.04 7.86
C ASP A 68 -4.37 -0.93 7.46
N GLU A 69 -5.68 -1.20 7.45
CA GLU A 69 -6.67 -0.16 7.21
C GLU A 69 -6.65 0.89 8.31
N ASN A 70 -6.42 0.49 9.56
CA ASN A 70 -6.33 1.45 10.66
C ASN A 70 -5.12 2.39 10.48
N LEU A 71 -3.97 1.86 10.06
CA LEU A 71 -2.80 2.70 9.72
C LEU A 71 -3.11 3.68 8.58
N ILE A 72 -3.79 3.22 7.54
CA ILE A 72 -4.17 4.07 6.40
C ILE A 72 -5.13 5.17 6.84
N LEU A 73 -6.12 4.81 7.66
CA LEU A 73 -7.10 5.76 8.17
C LEU A 73 -6.45 6.77 9.11
N ALA A 74 -5.59 6.34 10.04
CA ALA A 74 -4.83 7.23 10.92
C ALA A 74 -4.01 8.25 10.11
N PHE A 75 -3.32 7.79 9.06
CA PHE A 75 -2.55 8.68 8.18
C PHE A 75 -3.47 9.68 7.45
N LEU A 76 -4.58 9.21 6.89
CA LEU A 76 -5.53 10.08 6.20
C LEU A 76 -6.22 11.05 7.17
N THR A 77 -6.56 10.65 8.39
CA THR A 77 -7.06 11.53 9.45
C THR A 77 -6.06 12.64 9.75
N GLN A 78 -4.78 12.30 9.89
CA GLN A 78 -3.72 13.28 10.12
C GLN A 78 -3.59 14.25 8.94
N VAL A 79 -3.70 13.75 7.70
CA VAL A 79 -3.71 14.61 6.51
C VAL A 79 -5.01 15.38 6.38
N LEU A 80 -6.18 14.90 6.81
CA LEU A 80 -7.47 15.61 6.67
C LEU A 80 -7.63 16.71 7.71
N HIS A 81 -7.34 16.39 8.97
CA HIS A 81 -7.72 17.21 10.12
C HIS A 81 -6.51 17.72 10.91
N GLY A 82 -5.34 17.09 10.76
CA GLY A 82 -4.09 17.46 11.42
C GLY A 82 -3.08 18.15 10.50
N ASN A 83 -1.81 17.89 10.76
CA ASN A 83 -0.69 18.40 9.97
C ASN A 83 -0.11 17.27 9.10
N MET A 84 -0.22 17.41 7.79
CA MET A 84 0.25 16.42 6.81
C MET A 84 1.76 16.15 6.88
N PHE A 85 2.56 17.06 7.43
CA PHE A 85 4.01 16.92 7.60
C PHE A 85 4.41 16.32 8.95
N ARG A 86 3.45 15.77 9.70
CA ARG A 86 3.70 15.05 10.95
C ARG A 86 3.29 13.58 10.81
N ASP A 87 3.91 12.74 11.62
CA ASP A 87 3.54 11.33 11.74
C ASP A 87 2.08 11.16 12.19
N PHE A 88 1.49 10.03 11.81
CA PHE A 88 0.08 9.72 12.05
C PHE A 88 -0.24 9.25 13.46
N TYR A 89 0.76 8.77 14.22
CA TYR A 89 0.61 8.55 15.66
C TYR A 89 1.41 9.59 16.46
N HIS A 90 2.60 9.97 16.02
CA HIS A 90 3.49 10.82 16.81
C HIS A 90 3.59 12.23 16.24
N ALA A 91 2.69 13.14 16.60
CA ALA A 91 2.62 14.47 15.98
C ALA A 91 3.91 15.32 16.14
N TRP A 92 4.79 14.96 17.08
CA TRP A 92 6.10 15.59 17.28
C TRP A 92 7.20 15.07 16.33
N LEU A 93 6.93 14.01 15.55
CA LEU A 93 7.81 13.42 14.53
C LEU A 93 7.30 13.74 13.10
N PRO A 94 8.18 13.72 12.09
CA PRO A 94 7.77 13.72 10.68
C PRO A 94 7.20 12.35 10.28
N PRO A 95 6.51 12.20 9.13
CA PRO A 95 6.08 10.90 8.66
C PRO A 95 7.27 9.98 8.38
N TYR A 96 7.22 8.73 8.87
CA TYR A 96 8.19 7.69 8.49
C TYR A 96 7.72 6.81 7.34
N TYR A 97 6.42 6.83 7.03
CA TYR A 97 5.85 6.06 5.93
C TYR A 97 5.80 6.92 4.65
N PRO A 98 6.02 6.35 3.45
CA PRO A 98 5.97 7.09 2.18
C PRO A 98 4.69 7.91 2.03
N PRO A 99 4.76 9.25 1.97
CA PRO A 99 3.58 10.05 2.26
C PRO A 99 2.81 10.48 1.02
N LEU A 100 3.33 10.31 -0.21
CA LEU A 100 2.79 11.00 -1.40
C LEU A 100 1.34 10.62 -1.68
N TYR A 101 1.01 9.32 -1.61
CA TYR A 101 -0.36 8.86 -1.79
C TYR A 101 -1.32 9.50 -0.79
N PHE A 102 -0.93 9.49 0.49
CA PHE A 102 -1.75 10.04 1.57
C PHE A 102 -1.87 11.56 1.51
N TRP A 103 -0.78 12.26 1.17
CA TRP A 103 -0.76 13.70 0.96
C TRP A 103 -1.70 14.12 -0.16
N ILE A 104 -1.63 13.48 -1.32
CA ILE A 104 -2.51 13.80 -2.45
C ILE A 104 -3.95 13.43 -2.10
N THR A 105 -4.18 12.19 -1.68
CA THR A 105 -5.52 11.67 -1.39
C THR A 105 -6.20 12.48 -0.30
N GLY A 106 -5.55 12.66 0.86
CA GLY A 106 -6.10 13.42 1.96
C GLY A 106 -6.33 14.89 1.58
N SER A 107 -5.37 15.55 0.91
CA SER A 107 -5.55 16.96 0.52
C SER A 107 -6.68 17.18 -0.47
N VAL A 108 -6.86 16.29 -1.44
CA VAL A 108 -8.00 16.35 -2.38
C VAL A 108 -9.30 16.01 -1.65
N ALA A 109 -9.29 14.97 -0.80
CA ALA A 109 -10.47 14.53 -0.07
C ALA A 109 -10.98 15.56 0.95
N ARG A 110 -10.12 16.45 1.48
CA ARG A 110 -10.54 17.60 2.31
C ARG A 110 -11.64 18.44 1.65
N LEU A 111 -11.74 18.44 0.31
CA LEU A 111 -12.74 19.21 -0.42
C LEU A 111 -14.12 18.53 -0.50
N PHE A 112 -14.19 17.21 -0.28
CA PHE A 112 -15.38 16.40 -0.58
C PHE A 112 -15.85 15.51 0.57
N THR A 113 -15.01 15.31 1.59
CA THR A 113 -15.24 14.31 2.64
C THR A 113 -14.95 14.88 4.02
N ALA A 114 -15.67 14.35 5.01
CA ALA A 114 -15.50 14.74 6.42
C ALA A 114 -14.72 13.71 7.25
N ASN A 115 -14.40 12.53 6.71
CA ASN A 115 -13.74 11.46 7.45
C ASN A 115 -12.74 10.65 6.59
N ALA A 116 -11.84 9.95 7.27
CA ALA A 116 -10.75 9.19 6.64
C ALA A 116 -11.24 7.99 5.81
N VAL A 117 -12.36 7.35 6.17
CA VAL A 117 -12.92 6.22 5.41
C VAL A 117 -13.34 6.67 4.01
N GLN A 118 -14.06 7.78 3.91
CA GLN A 118 -14.45 8.36 2.63
C GLN A 118 -13.22 8.81 1.82
N ALA A 119 -12.24 9.43 2.49
CA ALA A 119 -10.98 9.81 1.83
C ALA A 119 -10.21 8.59 1.31
N ALA A 120 -10.17 7.48 2.05
CA ALA A 120 -9.52 6.24 1.63
C ALA A 120 -10.20 5.65 0.40
N LYS A 121 -11.54 5.63 0.36
CA LYS A 121 -12.31 5.21 -0.83
C LYS A 121 -12.04 6.09 -2.04
N LEU A 122 -11.97 7.42 -1.87
CA LEU A 122 -11.56 8.34 -2.93
C LEU A 122 -10.13 8.05 -3.41
N GLY A 123 -9.22 7.73 -2.50
CA GLY A 123 -7.86 7.31 -2.81
C GLY A 123 -7.81 6.03 -3.65
N THR A 124 -8.63 5.04 -3.33
CA THR A 124 -8.76 3.82 -4.14
C THR A 124 -9.34 4.12 -5.52
N VAL A 125 -10.37 4.96 -5.64
CA VAL A 125 -10.89 5.43 -6.94
C VAL A 125 -9.80 6.13 -7.76
N PHE A 126 -9.02 7.00 -7.13
CA PHE A 126 -7.91 7.70 -7.76
C PHE A 126 -6.84 6.73 -8.26
N ALA A 127 -6.43 5.76 -7.43
CA ALA A 127 -5.46 4.75 -7.82
C ALA A 127 -5.95 3.84 -8.95
N LEU A 128 -7.22 3.42 -8.93
CA LEU A 128 -7.84 2.64 -10.01
C LEU A 128 -7.91 3.44 -11.33
N THR A 129 -8.10 4.76 -11.24
CA THR A 129 -8.03 5.65 -12.40
C THR A 129 -6.60 5.72 -12.95
N LEU A 130 -5.63 5.91 -12.06
CA LEU A 130 -4.21 5.92 -12.42
C LEU A 130 -3.69 4.57 -12.90
N TRP A 131 -4.37 3.47 -12.58
CA TRP A 131 -3.95 2.12 -12.95
C TRP A 131 -3.66 1.95 -14.43
N PHE A 132 -4.50 2.54 -15.29
CA PHE A 132 -4.30 2.54 -16.74
C PHE A 132 -3.79 3.89 -17.25
N ALA A 133 -4.14 5.01 -16.60
CA ALA A 133 -3.70 6.33 -17.03
C ALA A 133 -2.20 6.55 -16.80
N ALA A 134 -1.61 6.04 -15.72
CA ALA A 134 -0.19 6.24 -15.42
C ALA A 134 0.74 5.47 -16.38
N PRO A 135 0.51 4.17 -16.71
CA PRO A 135 1.26 3.50 -17.77
C PRO A 135 1.13 4.22 -19.12
N LEU A 136 -0.06 4.71 -19.48
CA LEU A 136 -0.27 5.46 -20.72
C LEU A 136 0.46 6.82 -20.71
N ALA A 137 0.49 7.50 -19.57
CA ALA A 137 1.24 8.75 -19.40
C ALA A 137 2.75 8.48 -19.52
N LEU A 138 3.26 7.42 -18.89
CA LEU A 138 4.66 6.98 -19.04
C LEU A 138 5.01 6.70 -20.50
N TRP A 139 4.16 5.98 -21.23
CA TRP A 139 4.32 5.75 -22.67
C TRP A 139 4.38 7.05 -23.48
N SER A 140 3.42 7.94 -23.27
CA SER A 140 3.32 9.21 -23.99
C SER A 140 4.56 10.09 -23.74
N LEU A 141 4.95 10.24 -22.48
CA LEU A 141 6.11 11.05 -22.08
C LEU A 141 7.41 10.46 -22.64
N PHE A 142 7.59 9.15 -22.51
CA PHE A 142 8.77 8.44 -23.02
C PHE A 142 8.87 8.48 -24.55
N ASN A 143 7.73 8.46 -25.24
CA ASN A 143 7.73 8.55 -26.70
C ASN A 143 8.01 9.96 -27.22
N ARG A 144 7.51 10.99 -26.53
CA ARG A 144 7.69 12.40 -26.91
C ARG A 144 9.13 12.89 -26.68
N SER A 145 9.85 12.35 -25.72
CA SER A 145 11.18 12.83 -25.30
C SER A 145 12.33 12.53 -26.27
N ASN A 146 12.05 12.15 -27.54
CA ASN A 146 13.01 11.58 -28.51
C ASN A 146 13.72 10.30 -28.02
N MET A 147 13.45 9.84 -26.79
CA MET A 147 13.99 8.61 -26.20
C MET A 147 13.47 7.36 -26.92
N SER A 148 12.36 7.49 -27.65
CA SER A 148 11.74 6.42 -28.43
C SER A 148 12.53 5.97 -29.66
N LYS A 149 13.42 6.79 -30.23
CA LYS A 149 14.07 6.44 -31.51
C LYS A 149 14.91 5.15 -31.42
N GLN A 150 15.38 4.80 -30.23
CA GLN A 150 16.17 3.60 -29.94
C GLN A 150 15.40 2.53 -29.13
N THR A 151 14.07 2.66 -29.02
CA THR A 151 13.26 1.70 -28.26
C THR A 151 12.89 0.46 -29.05
N ASP A 152 12.64 -0.61 -28.29
CA ASP A 152 12.03 -1.84 -28.77
C ASP A 152 10.68 -1.57 -29.46
N GLU A 153 10.47 -2.15 -30.63
CA GLU A 153 9.23 -2.00 -31.41
C GLU A 153 8.01 -2.47 -30.60
N THR A 154 8.17 -3.55 -29.84
CA THR A 154 7.12 -4.13 -28.99
C THR A 154 6.55 -3.11 -28.02
N MET A 155 7.40 -2.28 -27.41
CA MET A 155 7.00 -1.27 -26.43
C MET A 155 6.38 -0.02 -27.06
N ARG A 156 6.56 0.18 -28.37
CA ARG A 156 5.90 1.29 -29.08
C ARG A 156 4.42 1.00 -29.29
N LEU A 157 4.02 -0.26 -29.29
CA LEU A 157 2.63 -0.67 -29.42
C LEU A 157 1.78 -0.17 -28.24
N PRO A 158 0.68 0.58 -28.50
CA PRO A 158 -0.25 0.99 -27.44
C PRO A 158 -0.84 -0.19 -26.66
N TRP A 159 -0.96 -1.36 -27.31
CA TRP A 159 -1.47 -2.59 -26.69
C TRP A 159 -0.59 -3.12 -25.56
N PHE A 160 0.73 -2.94 -25.62
CA PHE A 160 1.62 -3.31 -24.51
C PHE A 160 1.23 -2.57 -23.22
N TRP A 161 0.97 -1.26 -23.35
CA TRP A 161 0.61 -0.39 -22.23
C TRP A 161 -0.80 -0.62 -21.70
N PHE A 162 -1.67 -1.30 -22.47
CA PHE A 162 -2.97 -1.77 -21.98
C PHE A 162 -2.82 -3.13 -21.29
N PHE A 163 -2.12 -4.08 -21.93
CA PHE A 163 -2.02 -5.43 -21.42
C PHE A 163 -1.23 -5.51 -20.12
N ALA A 164 -0.17 -4.72 -19.93
CA ALA A 164 0.60 -4.74 -18.68
C ALA A 164 -0.26 -4.44 -17.43
N PRO A 165 -0.96 -3.30 -17.33
CA PRO A 165 -1.85 -3.04 -16.19
C PRO A 165 -3.07 -3.97 -16.15
N PHE A 166 -3.63 -4.36 -17.30
CA PHE A 166 -4.79 -5.25 -17.35
C PHE A 166 -4.46 -6.61 -16.76
N ILE A 167 -3.39 -7.25 -17.22
CA ILE A 167 -2.96 -8.58 -16.76
C ILE A 167 -2.54 -8.52 -15.31
N PHE A 168 -1.82 -7.46 -14.90
CA PHE A 168 -1.43 -7.30 -13.50
C PHE A 168 -2.65 -7.24 -12.58
N PHE A 169 -3.70 -6.53 -13.00
CA PHE A 169 -4.97 -6.47 -12.27
C PHE A 169 -5.64 -7.84 -12.12
N LEU A 170 -5.50 -8.75 -13.10
CA LEU A 170 -6.02 -10.12 -13.02
C LEU A 170 -5.20 -11.04 -12.11
N MET A 171 -3.92 -10.74 -11.93
CA MET A 171 -2.99 -11.57 -11.14
C MET A 171 -3.01 -11.25 -9.65
N ILE A 172 -3.58 -10.11 -9.25
CA ILE A 172 -3.62 -9.65 -7.85
C ILE A 172 -5.04 -9.83 -7.30
N ASP A 173 -5.13 -10.17 -6.01
CA ASP A 173 -6.41 -10.19 -5.32
C ASP A 173 -6.96 -8.78 -5.11
N PHE A 174 -8.26 -8.61 -5.39
CA PHE A 174 -8.86 -7.28 -5.44
C PHE A 174 -8.97 -6.62 -4.07
N ASP A 175 -9.10 -7.39 -2.99
CA ASP A 175 -9.03 -6.89 -1.63
C ASP A 175 -7.68 -6.20 -1.36
N ALA A 176 -6.56 -6.76 -1.82
CA ALA A 176 -5.25 -6.12 -1.70
C ALA A 176 -5.17 -4.81 -2.49
N VAL A 177 -5.82 -4.74 -3.66
CA VAL A 177 -5.93 -3.50 -4.45
C VAL A 177 -6.74 -2.43 -3.71
N ILE A 178 -7.82 -2.81 -3.03
CA ILE A 178 -8.65 -1.88 -2.25
C ILE A 178 -7.90 -1.41 -1.00
N THR A 179 -7.25 -2.32 -0.29
CA THR A 179 -6.59 -2.03 0.99
C THR A 179 -5.32 -1.22 0.78
N LYS A 180 -4.44 -1.60 -0.14
CA LYS A 180 -3.13 -0.93 -0.34
C LYS A 180 -2.90 -0.49 -1.78
N PRO A 181 -3.80 0.33 -2.35
CA PRO A 181 -3.73 0.70 -3.77
C PRO A 181 -2.40 1.35 -4.15
N TYR A 182 -1.81 2.15 -3.27
CA TYR A 182 -0.51 2.81 -3.48
C TYR A 182 0.65 1.82 -3.56
N GLU A 183 0.63 0.77 -2.74
CA GLU A 183 1.65 -0.27 -2.71
C GLU A 183 1.56 -1.12 -4.00
N VAL A 184 0.34 -1.53 -4.39
CA VAL A 184 0.15 -2.38 -5.56
C VAL A 184 0.39 -1.61 -6.87
N LEU A 185 -0.15 -0.39 -7.01
CA LEU A 185 0.07 0.43 -8.21
C LEU A 185 1.55 0.77 -8.41
N SER A 186 2.25 1.14 -7.34
CA SER A 186 3.68 1.45 -7.43
C SER A 186 4.51 0.22 -7.83
N ALA A 187 4.11 -1.00 -7.47
CA ALA A 187 4.79 -2.22 -7.92
C ALA A 187 4.79 -2.35 -9.45
N LEU A 188 3.64 -2.12 -10.09
CA LEU A 188 3.52 -2.09 -11.55
C LEU A 188 4.40 -1.01 -12.17
N LEU A 189 4.30 0.22 -11.64
CA LEU A 189 5.03 1.35 -12.18
C LEU A 189 6.55 1.18 -11.99
N VAL A 190 7.00 0.56 -10.90
CA VAL A 190 8.41 0.21 -10.68
C VAL A 190 8.89 -0.89 -11.62
N ALA A 191 8.07 -1.89 -11.93
CA ALA A 191 8.42 -2.90 -12.94
C ALA A 191 8.59 -2.27 -14.34
N LEU A 192 7.65 -1.42 -14.75
CA LEU A 192 7.74 -0.68 -16.01
C LEU A 192 8.93 0.30 -16.03
N PHE A 193 9.14 1.05 -14.95
CA PHE A 193 10.26 1.97 -14.76
C PHE A 193 11.61 1.24 -14.86
N THR A 194 11.75 0.09 -14.21
CA THR A 194 12.98 -0.71 -14.22
C THR A 194 13.30 -1.21 -15.61
N GLY A 195 12.31 -1.73 -16.33
CA GLY A 195 12.48 -2.13 -17.74
C GLY A 195 12.87 -0.94 -18.62
N LEU A 196 12.18 0.19 -18.50
CA LEU A 196 12.48 1.41 -19.29
C LEU A 196 13.90 1.92 -19.02
N LEU A 197 14.31 1.94 -17.75
CA LEU A 197 15.64 2.37 -17.35
C LEU A 197 16.71 1.39 -17.86
N ALA A 198 16.48 0.09 -17.73
CA ALA A 198 17.39 -0.93 -18.29
C ALA A 198 17.57 -0.78 -19.81
N GLN A 199 16.49 -0.49 -20.54
CA GLN A 199 16.56 -0.14 -21.96
C GLN A 199 17.37 1.14 -22.20
N ALA A 200 17.10 2.21 -21.45
CA ALA A 200 17.81 3.47 -21.62
C ALA A 200 19.31 3.36 -21.29
N LEU A 201 19.71 2.48 -20.37
CA LEU A 201 21.11 2.23 -20.05
C LEU A 201 21.91 1.70 -21.26
N SER A 202 21.26 1.04 -22.23
CA SER A 202 21.93 0.60 -23.46
C SER A 202 22.18 1.72 -24.47
N TYR A 203 21.61 2.90 -24.27
CA TYR A 203 21.78 4.04 -25.18
C TYR A 203 23.16 4.66 -25.05
N GLU A 204 23.75 5.02 -26.20
CA GLU A 204 25.10 5.60 -26.22
C GLU A 204 25.15 7.00 -25.61
N ARG A 205 24.14 7.83 -25.89
CA ARG A 205 24.09 9.24 -25.46
C ARG A 205 22.84 9.49 -24.64
N TRP A 206 23.02 10.12 -23.49
CA TRP A 206 21.93 10.60 -22.64
C TRP A 206 21.87 12.12 -22.70
N THR A 207 20.66 12.64 -22.75
CA THR A 207 20.40 14.07 -22.57
C THR A 207 19.99 14.34 -21.12
N ILE A 208 19.99 15.60 -20.70
CA ILE A 208 19.48 16.02 -19.39
C ILE A 208 18.04 15.52 -19.16
N ALA A 209 17.23 15.47 -20.22
CA ALA A 209 15.86 14.95 -20.16
C ALA A 209 15.79 13.49 -19.68
N HIS A 210 16.79 12.65 -19.97
CA HIS A 210 16.82 11.27 -19.47
C HIS A 210 17.01 11.24 -17.96
N PHE A 211 18.00 12.02 -17.46
CA PHE A 211 18.29 12.11 -16.03
C PHE A 211 17.10 12.68 -15.26
N LEU A 212 16.49 13.76 -15.76
CA LEU A 212 15.30 14.35 -15.15
C LEU A 212 14.10 13.40 -15.19
N PHE A 213 13.83 12.74 -16.33
CA PHE A 213 12.70 11.81 -16.44
C PHE A 213 12.82 10.65 -15.44
N PHE A 214 13.96 9.94 -15.42
CA PHE A 214 14.13 8.81 -14.51
C PHE A 214 14.32 9.25 -13.06
N GLY A 215 15.01 10.36 -12.80
CA GLY A 215 15.21 10.91 -11.47
C GLY A 215 13.91 11.37 -10.81
N ILE A 216 13.10 12.16 -11.53
CA ILE A 216 11.81 12.65 -11.03
C ILE A 216 10.82 11.49 -10.88
N THR A 217 10.70 10.62 -11.88
CA THR A 217 9.80 9.44 -11.80
C THR A 217 10.20 8.54 -10.63
N GLY A 218 11.49 8.25 -10.47
CA GLY A 218 12.01 7.46 -9.36
C GLY A 218 11.74 8.12 -8.00
N GLY A 219 11.91 9.44 -7.88
CA GLY A 219 11.62 10.19 -6.65
C GLY A 219 10.13 10.17 -6.28
N ILE A 220 9.24 10.32 -7.26
CA ILE A 220 7.78 10.19 -7.08
C ILE A 220 7.42 8.78 -6.63
N LEU A 221 7.97 7.75 -7.29
CA LEU A 221 7.74 6.35 -6.90
C LEU A 221 8.29 6.06 -5.49
N PHE A 222 9.42 6.65 -5.12
CA PHE A 222 10.01 6.53 -3.79
C PHE A 222 9.09 7.09 -2.71
N MET A 223 8.52 8.28 -2.94
CA MET A 223 7.55 8.88 -2.01
C MET A 223 6.18 8.19 -2.02
N THR A 224 5.87 7.40 -3.05
CA THR A 224 4.64 6.59 -3.11
C THR A 224 4.80 5.30 -2.32
N PHE A 225 5.88 4.54 -2.58
CA PHE A 225 6.25 3.34 -1.83
C PHE A 225 7.72 2.95 -2.12
N TYR A 226 8.65 3.30 -1.21
CA TYR A 226 10.09 3.16 -1.47
C TYR A 226 10.56 1.69 -1.61
N PHE A 227 9.86 0.73 -1.01
CA PHE A 227 10.39 -0.63 -0.81
C PHE A 227 10.73 -1.33 -2.14
N TRP A 228 9.88 -1.16 -3.16
CA TRP A 228 10.13 -1.74 -4.49
C TRP A 228 11.40 -1.23 -5.16
N LEU A 229 11.80 0.02 -4.87
CA LEU A 229 13.00 0.62 -5.46
C LEU A 229 14.30 0.05 -4.90
N PHE A 230 14.29 -0.49 -3.68
CA PHE A 230 15.47 -1.20 -3.16
C PHE A 230 15.76 -2.48 -3.95
N ILE A 231 14.71 -3.23 -4.29
CA ILE A 231 14.83 -4.44 -5.13
C ILE A 231 15.16 -4.05 -6.58
N ALA A 232 14.55 -2.96 -7.08
CA ALA A 232 14.88 -2.41 -8.39
C ALA A 232 16.34 -1.97 -8.51
N LEU A 233 16.92 -1.36 -7.46
CA LEU A 233 18.32 -0.97 -7.44
C LEU A 233 19.25 -2.18 -7.60
N VAL A 234 18.99 -3.28 -6.89
CA VAL A 234 19.78 -4.53 -7.03
C VAL A 234 19.69 -5.06 -8.46
N SER A 235 18.49 -5.10 -9.04
CA SER A 235 18.28 -5.50 -10.43
C SER A 235 19.04 -4.61 -11.43
N LEU A 236 18.91 -3.28 -11.31
CA LEU A 236 19.55 -2.31 -12.19
C LEU A 236 21.07 -2.36 -12.09
N LEU A 237 21.62 -2.54 -10.89
CA LEU A 237 23.06 -2.73 -10.69
C LEU A 237 23.53 -4.03 -11.33
N ALA A 238 22.79 -5.13 -11.21
CA ALA A 238 23.12 -6.38 -11.91
C ALA A 238 23.15 -6.17 -13.44
N VAL A 239 22.11 -5.55 -14.01
CA VAL A 239 22.07 -5.23 -15.45
C VAL A 239 23.22 -4.31 -15.87
N ALA A 240 23.55 -3.31 -15.06
CA ALA A 240 24.63 -2.37 -15.33
C ALA A 240 26.01 -3.06 -15.30
N VAL A 241 26.29 -3.88 -14.29
CA VAL A 241 27.56 -4.58 -14.12
C VAL A 241 27.83 -5.57 -15.24
N PHE A 242 26.79 -6.27 -15.72
CA PHE A 242 26.90 -7.19 -16.86
C PHE A 242 26.78 -6.49 -18.23
N SER A 243 26.66 -5.16 -18.27
CA SER A 243 26.62 -4.41 -19.52
C SER A 243 28.03 -4.15 -20.07
N LYS A 244 28.16 -4.04 -21.39
CA LYS A 244 29.42 -3.64 -22.05
C LYS A 244 29.92 -2.25 -21.60
N GLN A 245 29.03 -1.39 -21.12
CA GLN A 245 29.33 -0.01 -20.70
C GLN A 245 29.20 0.17 -19.18
N ARG A 246 29.67 -0.82 -18.40
CA ARG A 246 29.48 -0.91 -16.93
C ARG A 246 29.66 0.41 -16.18
N THR A 247 30.78 1.10 -16.38
CA THR A 247 31.11 2.32 -15.63
C THR A 247 30.12 3.43 -15.93
N ARG A 248 29.78 3.63 -17.22
CA ARG A 248 28.78 4.63 -17.62
C ARG A 248 27.40 4.29 -17.08
N ALA A 249 27.01 3.02 -17.12
CA ALA A 249 25.72 2.57 -16.60
C ALA A 249 25.59 2.82 -15.09
N VAL A 250 26.63 2.46 -14.31
CA VAL A 250 26.67 2.72 -12.86
C VAL A 250 26.65 4.23 -12.57
N THR A 251 27.45 5.05 -13.26
CA THR A 251 27.44 6.51 -13.08
C THR A 251 26.06 7.11 -13.39
N ARG A 252 25.36 6.61 -14.41
CA ARG A 252 23.99 7.03 -14.75
C ARG A 252 23.00 6.68 -13.64
N ILE A 253 23.06 5.47 -13.09
CA ILE A 253 22.23 5.05 -11.95
C ILE A 253 22.48 5.96 -10.73
N ILE A 254 23.75 6.23 -10.41
CA ILE A 254 24.11 7.14 -9.31
C ILE A 254 23.53 8.54 -9.54
N SER A 255 23.69 9.08 -10.76
CA SER A 255 23.18 10.41 -11.11
C SER A 255 21.65 10.50 -11.00
N ILE A 256 20.94 9.45 -11.45
CA ILE A 256 19.49 9.32 -11.24
C ILE A 256 19.16 9.28 -9.75
N GLY A 257 19.90 8.49 -8.97
CA GLY A 257 19.72 8.37 -7.52
C GLY A 257 19.85 9.71 -6.80
N ILE A 258 20.80 10.57 -7.21
CA ILE A 258 20.94 11.93 -6.65
C ILE A 258 19.67 12.74 -6.91
N ILE A 259 19.15 12.74 -8.14
CA ILE A 259 17.91 13.47 -8.47
C ILE A 259 16.71 12.89 -7.71
N MET A 260 16.63 11.56 -7.57
CA MET A 260 15.58 10.90 -6.78
C MET A 260 15.59 11.38 -5.33
N VAL A 261 16.78 11.49 -4.70
CA VAL A 261 16.97 12.01 -3.34
C VAL A 261 16.54 13.46 -3.23
N VAL A 262 16.87 14.30 -4.23
CA VAL A 262 16.42 15.70 -4.26
C VAL A 262 14.89 15.79 -4.32
N VAL A 263 14.26 15.00 -5.20
CA VAL A 263 12.80 14.99 -5.37
C VAL A 263 12.09 14.44 -4.14
N SER A 264 12.66 13.43 -3.48
CA SER A 264 12.10 12.84 -2.25
C SER A 264 12.49 13.57 -0.96
N SER A 265 13.34 14.61 -1.04
CA SER A 265 13.84 15.35 0.12
C SER A 265 12.77 15.96 1.04
N PRO A 266 11.57 16.41 0.56
CA PRO A 266 10.52 16.90 1.46
C PRO A 266 10.05 15.88 2.49
N TYR A 267 10.23 14.59 2.20
CA TYR A 267 9.96 13.48 3.10
C TYR A 267 11.25 12.96 3.75
N LEU A 268 12.29 12.72 2.96
CA LEU A 268 13.49 12.03 3.41
C LEU A 268 14.32 12.84 4.40
N VAL A 269 14.47 14.15 4.18
CA VAL A 269 15.33 14.99 5.04
C VAL A 269 14.76 15.10 6.46
N PRO A 270 13.48 15.45 6.68
CA PRO A 270 12.90 15.45 8.02
C PRO A 270 13.03 14.09 8.72
N LEU A 271 12.78 13.00 7.98
CA LEU A 271 12.87 11.64 8.52
C LEU A 271 14.29 11.32 9.00
N LEU A 272 15.32 11.56 8.17
CA LEU A 272 16.71 11.34 8.54
C LEU A 272 17.15 12.21 9.72
N MET A 273 16.67 13.47 9.79
CA MET A 273 16.92 14.34 10.94
C MET A 273 16.30 13.78 12.23
N SER A 274 15.10 13.19 12.13
CA SER A 274 14.46 12.55 13.29
C SER A 274 15.28 11.34 13.78
N TYR A 275 15.80 10.52 12.87
CA TYR A 275 16.66 9.39 13.20
C TYR A 275 17.98 9.82 13.83
N ALA A 276 18.60 10.88 13.32
CA ALA A 276 19.82 11.43 13.90
C ALA A 276 19.59 11.97 15.32
N ARG A 277 18.41 12.55 15.58
CA ARG A 277 18.07 13.15 16.87
C ARG A 277 17.64 12.13 17.92
N TYR A 278 16.84 11.14 17.54
CA TYR A 278 16.15 10.24 18.48
C TYR A 278 16.57 8.77 18.36
N GLY A 279 17.47 8.44 17.42
CA GLY A 279 17.85 7.05 17.11
C GLY A 279 16.84 6.34 16.22
N ILE A 280 17.08 5.05 15.97
CA ILE A 280 16.26 4.20 15.10
C ILE A 280 15.95 2.88 15.80
N GLU A 281 14.66 2.55 15.90
CA GLU A 281 14.17 1.24 16.32
C GLU A 281 13.11 0.76 15.32
N ASN A 282 13.48 -0.12 14.39
CA ASN A 282 12.60 -0.55 13.30
C ASN A 282 11.95 -1.90 13.57
N TRP A 283 10.71 -1.89 14.07
CA TRP A 283 9.90 -3.10 14.28
C TRP A 283 9.17 -3.61 13.04
N GLN A 284 9.11 -2.83 11.95
CA GLN A 284 8.36 -3.26 10.75
C GLN A 284 9.01 -4.48 10.09
N GLY A 285 10.35 -4.53 10.11
CA GLY A 285 11.10 -5.66 9.58
C GLY A 285 10.99 -6.92 10.45
N HIS A 286 10.68 -6.79 11.73
CA HIS A 286 10.64 -7.90 12.68
C HIS A 286 9.43 -8.82 12.50
N PHE A 287 8.34 -8.31 11.93
CA PHE A 287 7.15 -9.11 11.70
C PHE A 287 7.50 -10.34 10.85
N PHE A 288 7.21 -11.52 11.38
CA PHE A 288 7.47 -12.77 10.71
C PHE A 288 6.39 -13.78 11.05
N VAL A 289 5.91 -14.48 10.02
CA VAL A 289 5.09 -15.68 10.17
C VAL A 289 5.73 -16.84 9.42
N PRO A 290 5.51 -18.11 9.80
CA PRO A 290 6.13 -19.25 9.12
C PRO A 290 5.77 -19.32 7.63
N GLY A 291 4.60 -18.78 7.26
CA GLY A 291 4.17 -18.63 5.87
C GLY A 291 5.10 -17.76 5.00
N ASP A 292 5.92 -16.90 5.60
CA ASP A 292 6.88 -16.08 4.85
C ASP A 292 8.04 -16.89 4.25
N LEU A 293 8.25 -18.12 4.75
CA LEU A 293 9.21 -19.08 4.19
C LEU A 293 8.64 -19.88 3.01
N ALA A 294 7.36 -19.70 2.68
CA ALA A 294 6.74 -20.42 1.59
C ALA A 294 7.52 -20.18 0.28
N THR A 295 7.84 -21.26 -0.43
CA THR A 295 8.43 -21.15 -1.76
C THR A 295 7.37 -20.62 -2.70
N ILE A 296 7.64 -19.46 -3.31
CA ILE A 296 6.68 -18.86 -4.21
C ILE A 296 7.01 -19.28 -5.64
N ILE A 297 6.04 -19.99 -6.22
CA ILE A 297 6.21 -20.71 -7.45
C ILE A 297 5.19 -20.21 -8.48
N PRO A 298 5.62 -19.72 -9.66
CA PRO A 298 4.72 -19.12 -10.65
C PRO A 298 3.99 -20.15 -11.53
N TRP A 299 3.86 -21.43 -11.15
CA TRP A 299 3.29 -22.50 -12.01
C TRP A 299 2.19 -23.35 -11.35
N GLY A 300 1.24 -22.71 -10.66
CA GLY A 300 0.04 -23.41 -10.16
C GLY A 300 -0.92 -23.88 -11.26
N MET A 301 -1.74 -24.90 -10.97
CA MET A 301 -2.84 -25.38 -11.85
C MET A 301 -4.06 -24.44 -11.81
N SER A 302 -3.84 -23.15 -12.02
CA SER A 302 -4.87 -22.12 -12.10
C SER A 302 -4.59 -21.22 -13.29
N LEU A 303 -5.59 -20.44 -13.74
CA LEU A 303 -5.38 -19.47 -14.81
C LEU A 303 -4.27 -18.46 -14.45
N ARG A 304 -4.24 -17.99 -13.20
CA ARG A 304 -3.15 -17.14 -12.69
C ARG A 304 -1.78 -17.82 -12.75
N GLY A 305 -1.70 -19.12 -12.44
CA GLY A 305 -0.46 -19.90 -12.58
C GLY A 305 -0.01 -20.08 -14.03
N LEU A 306 -0.95 -20.32 -14.95
CA LEU A 306 -0.65 -20.37 -16.39
C LEU A 306 -0.17 -19.01 -16.93
N LEU A 307 -0.81 -17.92 -16.50
CA LEU A 307 -0.38 -16.55 -16.82
C LEU A 307 1.04 -16.30 -16.28
N ALA A 308 1.28 -16.61 -15.02
CA ALA A 308 2.58 -16.45 -14.39
C ALA A 308 3.69 -17.23 -15.13
N ALA A 309 3.44 -18.49 -15.51
CA ALA A 309 4.37 -19.29 -16.30
C ALA A 309 4.61 -18.73 -17.72
N ALA A 310 3.55 -18.23 -18.39
CA ALA A 310 3.67 -17.57 -19.68
C ALA A 310 4.48 -16.26 -19.59
N GLY A 311 4.29 -15.49 -18.52
CA GLY A 311 5.02 -14.26 -18.25
C GLY A 311 6.51 -14.51 -18.04
N LEU A 312 6.85 -15.51 -17.22
CA LEU A 312 8.23 -15.91 -16.99
C LEU A 312 8.89 -16.40 -18.28
N THR A 313 8.21 -17.28 -19.02
CA THR A 313 8.71 -17.83 -20.28
C THR A 313 8.97 -16.71 -21.30
N SER A 314 8.04 -15.76 -21.43
CA SER A 314 8.20 -14.59 -22.28
C SER A 314 9.44 -13.78 -21.89
N LEU A 315 9.60 -13.45 -20.60
CA LEU A 315 10.77 -12.71 -20.11
C LEU A 315 12.08 -13.44 -20.41
N VAL A 316 12.15 -14.75 -20.13
CA VAL A 316 13.35 -15.56 -20.40
C VAL A 316 13.69 -15.55 -21.89
N VAL A 317 12.72 -15.87 -22.76
CA VAL A 317 12.92 -15.95 -24.22
C VAL A 317 13.31 -14.59 -24.82
N THR A 318 12.77 -13.49 -24.30
CA THR A 318 12.97 -12.15 -24.87
C THR A 318 14.14 -11.38 -24.25
N SER A 319 14.63 -11.77 -23.06
CA SER A 319 15.75 -11.13 -22.35
C SER A 319 17.09 -11.11 -23.11
N GLY A 320 17.29 -12.08 -24.00
CA GLY A 320 18.46 -12.13 -24.88
C GLY A 320 18.46 -11.03 -25.95
N ARG A 321 17.27 -10.53 -26.32
CA ARG A 321 17.07 -9.57 -27.41
C ARG A 321 16.76 -8.15 -26.93
N SER A 322 16.04 -8.03 -25.82
CA SER A 322 15.55 -6.74 -25.31
C SER A 322 16.15 -6.41 -23.96
N PHE A 323 16.78 -5.23 -23.83
CA PHE A 323 17.27 -4.73 -22.55
C PHE A 323 16.12 -4.42 -21.59
N PHE A 324 14.95 -4.04 -22.11
CA PHE A 324 13.73 -3.90 -21.33
C PHE A 324 13.34 -5.21 -20.63
N ALA A 325 13.15 -6.28 -21.42
CA ALA A 325 12.77 -7.59 -20.88
C ALA A 325 13.83 -8.14 -19.91
N ARG A 326 15.11 -7.89 -20.19
CA ARG A 326 16.22 -8.25 -19.28
C ARG A 326 16.13 -7.51 -17.95
N GLY A 327 15.82 -6.21 -17.94
CA GLY A 327 15.64 -5.44 -16.71
C GLY A 327 14.48 -5.94 -15.85
N VAL A 328 13.35 -6.26 -16.48
CA VAL A 328 12.18 -6.81 -15.78
C VAL A 328 12.47 -8.24 -15.27
N LEU A 329 13.16 -9.07 -16.06
CA LEU A 329 13.58 -10.40 -15.60
C LEU A 329 14.55 -10.32 -14.43
N ALA A 330 15.53 -9.40 -14.48
CA ALA A 330 16.44 -9.17 -13.37
C ALA A 330 15.72 -8.70 -12.10
N LEU A 331 14.63 -7.93 -12.24
CA LEU A 331 13.78 -7.51 -11.12
C LEU A 331 13.02 -8.68 -10.49
N PHE A 332 12.48 -9.56 -11.33
CA PHE A 332 11.86 -10.80 -10.87
C PHE A 332 12.86 -11.69 -10.13
N VAL A 333 14.05 -11.89 -10.69
CA VAL A 333 15.13 -12.66 -10.03
C VAL A 333 15.58 -11.98 -8.72
N ALA A 334 15.68 -10.66 -8.69
CA ALA A 334 16.04 -9.92 -7.48
C ALA A 334 15.02 -10.12 -6.34
N SER A 335 13.75 -10.40 -6.65
CA SER A 335 12.74 -10.76 -5.64
C SER A 335 13.07 -12.10 -4.96
N TYR A 336 13.57 -13.09 -5.69
CA TYR A 336 14.08 -14.33 -5.11
C TYR A 336 15.39 -14.16 -4.35
N VAL A 337 16.28 -13.29 -4.84
CA VAL A 337 17.51 -12.93 -4.11
C VAL A 337 17.15 -12.28 -2.77
N TYR A 338 16.13 -11.42 -2.74
CA TYR A 338 15.61 -10.83 -1.51
C TYR A 338 15.06 -11.89 -0.55
N GLN A 339 14.26 -12.84 -1.06
CA GLN A 339 13.76 -13.96 -0.25
C GLN A 339 14.90 -14.79 0.34
N LEU A 340 15.88 -15.14 -0.50
CA LEU A 340 17.06 -15.90 -0.08
C LEU A 340 17.88 -15.15 0.96
N ALA A 341 18.05 -13.84 0.82
CA ALA A 341 18.70 -13.01 1.82
C ALA A 341 17.93 -13.03 3.15
N GLY A 342 16.60 -12.93 3.13
CA GLY A 342 15.78 -13.04 4.34
C GLY A 342 15.87 -14.42 5.02
N ILE A 343 15.85 -15.50 4.24
CA ILE A 343 16.06 -16.87 4.75
C ILE A 343 17.47 -17.02 5.32
N THR A 344 18.48 -16.48 4.64
CA THR A 344 19.87 -16.54 5.10
C THR A 344 20.04 -15.76 6.42
N SER A 345 19.43 -14.59 6.54
CA SER A 345 19.41 -13.83 7.79
C SER A 345 18.83 -14.66 8.94
N LEU A 346 17.71 -15.34 8.69
CA LEU A 346 17.08 -16.22 9.67
C LEU A 346 18.02 -17.37 10.09
N LEU A 347 18.69 -18.02 9.13
CA LEU A 347 19.65 -19.09 9.41
C LEU A 347 20.87 -18.61 10.21
N LEU A 348 21.22 -17.34 10.10
CA LEU A 348 22.30 -16.69 10.85
C LEU A 348 21.84 -16.14 12.21
N GLY A 349 20.59 -16.36 12.61
CA GLY A 349 20.03 -15.84 13.86
C GLY A 349 19.77 -14.32 13.86
N MET A 350 19.72 -13.70 12.68
CA MET A 350 19.36 -12.29 12.52
C MET A 350 17.85 -12.14 12.30
N THR A 351 17.31 -10.95 12.57
CA THR A 351 15.92 -10.62 12.25
C THR A 351 15.65 -10.82 10.75
N PRO A 352 14.57 -11.53 10.36
CA PRO A 352 14.19 -11.65 8.96
C PRO A 352 13.75 -10.29 8.39
N PHE A 353 13.80 -10.13 7.06
CA PHE A 353 13.30 -8.93 6.38
C PHE A 353 12.03 -9.23 5.59
N VAL A 354 10.99 -9.82 6.20
CA VAL A 354 9.72 -10.19 5.54
C VAL A 354 9.93 -10.84 4.14
N PRO A 355 10.55 -12.04 4.07
CA PRO A 355 11.11 -12.59 2.83
C PRO A 355 10.09 -12.80 1.69
N SER A 356 8.80 -12.95 2.03
CA SER A 356 7.69 -13.12 1.08
C SER A 356 7.18 -11.81 0.45
N LYS A 357 7.52 -10.65 1.02
CA LYS A 357 6.94 -9.34 0.69
C LYS A 357 6.92 -8.99 -0.82
N PRO A 358 7.97 -9.28 -1.62
CA PRO A 358 8.01 -8.89 -3.03
C PRO A 358 7.04 -9.66 -3.92
N PHE A 359 6.59 -10.84 -3.49
CA PHE A 359 5.97 -11.77 -4.41
C PHE A 359 4.51 -11.47 -4.74
N PRO A 360 3.64 -11.11 -3.78
CA PRO A 360 2.26 -10.78 -4.10
C PRO A 360 2.18 -9.69 -5.17
N PHE A 361 2.99 -8.63 -5.07
CA PHE A 361 2.86 -7.44 -5.93
C PHE A 361 3.98 -7.30 -6.96
N LEU A 362 5.24 -7.13 -6.54
CA LEU A 362 6.33 -6.80 -7.46
C LEU A 362 6.64 -7.94 -8.43
N SER A 363 6.67 -9.18 -7.96
CA SER A 363 6.90 -10.35 -8.83
C SER A 363 5.73 -10.54 -9.81
N SER A 364 4.49 -10.46 -9.34
CA SER A 364 3.30 -10.50 -10.19
C SER A 364 3.30 -9.39 -11.24
N ALA A 365 3.74 -8.18 -10.90
CA ALA A 365 3.89 -7.08 -11.84
C ALA A 365 4.94 -7.40 -12.91
N CYS A 366 6.09 -7.97 -12.53
CA CYS A 366 7.12 -8.39 -13.49
C CYS A 366 6.56 -9.42 -14.47
N LEU A 367 5.84 -10.43 -13.97
CA LEU A 367 5.25 -11.47 -14.80
C LEU A 367 4.16 -10.91 -15.72
N ALA A 368 3.30 -10.02 -15.23
CA ALA A 368 2.28 -9.35 -16.04
C ALA A 368 2.89 -8.52 -17.18
N VAL A 369 3.95 -7.76 -16.89
CA VAL A 369 4.74 -7.05 -17.92
C VAL A 369 5.36 -8.03 -18.91
N GLY A 370 5.85 -9.18 -18.43
CA GLY A 370 6.34 -10.27 -19.25
C GLY A 370 5.30 -10.81 -20.23
N ILE A 371 4.07 -11.09 -19.76
CA ILE A 371 2.98 -11.55 -20.63
C ILE A 371 2.62 -10.47 -21.64
N ALA A 372 2.45 -9.22 -21.21
CA ALA A 372 2.12 -8.12 -22.09
C ALA A 372 3.14 -7.95 -23.23
N TYR A 373 4.43 -8.04 -22.88
CA TYR A 373 5.52 -8.01 -23.84
C TYR A 373 5.44 -9.20 -24.81
N GLY A 374 5.29 -10.43 -24.29
CA GLY A 374 5.23 -11.66 -25.07
C GLY A 374 4.03 -11.71 -26.02
N ALA A 375 2.85 -11.30 -25.54
CA ALA A 375 1.63 -11.23 -26.32
C ALA A 375 1.77 -10.25 -27.49
N CYS A 376 2.36 -9.07 -27.26
CA CYS A 376 2.62 -8.09 -28.31
C CYS A 376 3.66 -8.61 -29.32
N PHE A 377 4.77 -9.18 -28.85
CA PHE A 377 5.82 -9.76 -29.69
C PHE A 377 5.28 -10.90 -30.58
N LEU A 378 4.50 -11.82 -30.01
CA LEU A 378 3.87 -12.90 -30.76
C LEU A 378 2.79 -12.37 -31.71
N GLY A 379 2.05 -11.34 -31.31
CA GLY A 379 1.06 -10.66 -32.13
C GLY A 379 1.67 -10.09 -33.41
N GLU A 380 2.75 -9.31 -33.30
CA GLU A 380 3.46 -8.77 -34.46
C GLU A 380 3.96 -9.88 -35.39
N ARG A 381 4.54 -10.94 -34.80
CA ARG A 381 5.18 -12.03 -35.54
C ARG A 381 4.21 -12.99 -36.22
N TYR A 382 3.03 -13.25 -35.64
CA TYR A 382 2.16 -14.33 -36.08
C TYR A 382 0.73 -13.89 -36.40
N ALA A 383 0.22 -12.77 -35.86
CA ALA A 383 -1.18 -12.40 -36.07
C ALA A 383 -1.49 -12.15 -37.55
N HIS A 384 -0.55 -11.60 -38.33
CA HIS A 384 -0.73 -11.34 -39.76
C HIS A 384 -1.01 -12.61 -40.60
N ARG A 385 -0.68 -13.80 -40.07
CA ARG A 385 -0.96 -15.10 -40.72
C ARG A 385 -2.42 -15.55 -40.54
N LEU A 386 -3.11 -15.00 -39.56
CA LEU A 386 -4.52 -15.30 -39.29
C LEU A 386 -5.42 -14.38 -40.10
N SER A 387 -6.55 -14.91 -40.55
CA SER A 387 -7.58 -14.09 -41.17
C SER A 387 -8.10 -13.05 -40.18
N ARG A 388 -8.63 -11.94 -40.71
CA ARG A 388 -9.22 -10.86 -39.92
C ARG A 388 -10.32 -11.32 -38.97
N ALA A 389 -11.10 -12.33 -39.39
CA ALA A 389 -12.13 -12.96 -38.57
C ALA A 389 -11.51 -13.82 -37.47
N ALA A 390 -10.52 -14.65 -37.81
CA ALA A 390 -9.84 -15.51 -36.84
C ALA A 390 -9.14 -14.70 -35.73
N GLN A 391 -8.43 -13.61 -36.08
CA GLN A 391 -7.83 -12.71 -35.08
C GLN A 391 -8.87 -12.18 -34.09
N ARG A 392 -10.03 -11.76 -34.60
CA ARG A 392 -11.13 -11.23 -33.77
C ARG A 392 -11.70 -12.33 -32.87
N SER A 393 -11.98 -13.51 -33.42
CA SER A 393 -12.51 -14.63 -32.65
C SER A 393 -11.56 -15.08 -31.53
N VAL A 394 -10.25 -15.14 -31.82
CA VAL A 394 -9.23 -15.44 -30.81
C VAL A 394 -9.19 -14.35 -29.73
N ALA A 395 -9.20 -13.07 -30.11
CA ALA A 395 -9.19 -11.97 -29.14
C ALA A 395 -10.43 -12.00 -28.21
N ILE A 396 -11.62 -12.27 -28.78
CA ILE A 396 -12.86 -12.40 -28.00
C ILE A 396 -12.79 -13.62 -27.07
N LEU A 397 -12.33 -14.77 -27.56
CA LEU A 397 -12.19 -15.98 -26.74
C LEU A 397 -11.23 -15.76 -25.57
N VAL A 398 -10.06 -15.17 -25.85
CA VAL A 398 -9.08 -14.83 -24.81
C VAL A 398 -9.68 -13.85 -23.81
N PHE A 399 -10.39 -12.81 -24.28
CA PHE A 399 -11.07 -11.88 -23.39
C PHE A 399 -12.10 -12.59 -22.49
N LEU A 400 -12.93 -13.47 -23.02
CA LEU A 400 -13.94 -14.21 -22.24
C LEU A 400 -13.30 -15.12 -21.18
N VAL A 401 -12.14 -15.71 -21.47
CA VAL A 401 -11.37 -16.49 -20.48
C VAL A 401 -10.76 -15.57 -19.42
N LEU A 402 -10.20 -14.42 -19.80
CA LEU A 402 -9.55 -13.51 -18.85
C LEU A 402 -10.55 -12.73 -17.99
N VAL A 403 -11.73 -12.43 -18.53
CA VAL A 403 -12.73 -11.63 -17.82
C VAL A 403 -13.34 -12.39 -16.63
N SER A 404 -13.24 -13.72 -16.59
CA SER A 404 -13.65 -14.50 -15.43
C SER A 404 -12.79 -14.22 -14.20
N GLU A 405 -11.56 -13.72 -14.38
CA GLU A 405 -10.65 -13.37 -13.28
C GLU A 405 -10.85 -11.92 -12.78
N MET A 406 -11.65 -11.12 -13.48
CA MET A 406 -11.94 -9.74 -13.06
C MET A 406 -12.74 -9.72 -11.75
N PRO A 407 -12.62 -8.67 -10.93
CA PRO A 407 -13.23 -8.61 -9.61
C PRO A 407 -14.77 -8.64 -9.63
N PHE A 408 -15.40 -8.34 -10.76
CA PHE A 408 -16.85 -8.50 -10.90
C PHE A 408 -17.31 -9.97 -10.78
N VAL A 409 -16.39 -10.92 -10.93
CA VAL A 409 -16.63 -12.36 -10.87
C VAL A 409 -15.89 -12.95 -9.66
N THR A 410 -14.56 -13.12 -9.74
CA THR A 410 -13.78 -13.83 -8.69
C THR A 410 -13.93 -13.25 -7.30
N PHE A 411 -13.87 -11.92 -7.19
CA PHE A 411 -14.01 -11.23 -5.90
C PHE A 411 -15.47 -11.24 -5.45
N LEU A 412 -16.40 -10.75 -6.28
CA LEU A 412 -17.80 -10.62 -5.89
C LEU A 412 -18.50 -11.96 -5.61
N ASP A 413 -18.14 -13.03 -6.33
CA ASP A 413 -18.75 -14.36 -6.16
C ASP A 413 -18.13 -15.17 -5.01
N ASN A 414 -17.09 -14.64 -4.35
CA ASN A 414 -16.48 -15.28 -3.20
C ASN A 414 -17.42 -15.19 -1.98
N PRO A 415 -17.84 -16.32 -1.37
CA PRO A 415 -18.72 -16.31 -0.21
C PRO A 415 -18.20 -15.48 0.97
N LYS A 416 -16.87 -15.44 1.19
CA LYS A 416 -16.26 -14.62 2.24
C LYS A 416 -16.46 -13.13 2.00
N VAL A 417 -16.39 -12.71 0.73
CA VAL A 417 -16.61 -11.33 0.32
C VAL A 417 -18.06 -10.94 0.57
N LEU A 418 -19.01 -11.82 0.27
CA LEU A 418 -20.42 -11.55 0.52
C LEU A 418 -20.76 -11.43 2.01
N VAL A 419 -20.14 -12.26 2.87
CA VAL A 419 -20.27 -12.14 4.33
C VAL A 419 -19.69 -10.82 4.83
N GLN A 420 -18.47 -10.47 4.39
CA GLN A 420 -17.82 -9.21 4.78
C GLN A 420 -18.61 -7.98 4.32
N LEU A 421 -19.20 -8.03 3.12
CA LEU A 421 -20.07 -6.98 2.60
C LEU A 421 -21.24 -6.70 3.57
N GLN A 422 -21.94 -7.75 4.02
CA GLN A 422 -23.06 -7.58 4.95
C GLN A 422 -22.58 -7.01 6.30
N GLN A 423 -21.46 -7.51 6.84
CA GLN A 423 -20.87 -6.99 8.07
C GLN A 423 -20.53 -5.49 8.00
N ASN A 424 -19.96 -5.03 6.88
CA ASN A 424 -19.59 -3.63 6.69
C ASN A 424 -20.79 -2.70 6.44
N LEU A 425 -21.94 -3.24 6.02
CA LEU A 425 -23.19 -2.48 5.89
C LEU A 425 -23.88 -2.32 7.25
N ASP A 426 -23.78 -3.32 8.12
CA ASP A 426 -24.41 -3.33 9.44
C ASP A 426 -23.55 -2.68 10.53
N TYR A 427 -22.30 -2.30 10.22
CA TYR A 427 -21.36 -1.76 11.19
C TYR A 427 -21.79 -0.38 11.71
N THR A 428 -22.03 -0.31 13.02
CA THR A 428 -22.22 0.93 13.78
C THR A 428 -20.86 1.50 14.17
N ALA A 429 -20.57 2.72 13.73
CA ALA A 429 -19.28 3.37 13.96
C ALA A 429 -18.98 3.55 15.45
N ASP A 430 -17.75 3.25 15.85
CA ASP A 430 -17.22 3.52 17.19
C ASP A 430 -16.91 5.02 17.45
N ALA A 431 -17.69 5.91 16.83
CA ALA A 431 -17.55 7.35 16.90
C ALA A 431 -17.76 8.03 18.28
N PRO A 432 -18.35 7.40 19.34
CA PRO A 432 -18.62 8.13 20.59
C PRO A 432 -17.36 8.71 21.23
N LEU A 433 -16.27 7.94 21.36
CA LEU A 433 -15.08 8.40 22.10
C LEU A 433 -14.37 9.56 21.40
N ALA A 434 -14.22 9.50 20.06
CA ALA A 434 -13.60 10.57 19.30
C ALA A 434 -14.39 11.88 19.42
N GLY A 435 -15.73 11.81 19.35
CA GLY A 435 -16.60 12.97 19.54
C GLY A 435 -16.53 13.54 20.96
N VAL A 436 -16.44 12.66 21.96
CA VAL A 436 -16.25 13.03 23.38
C VAL A 436 -14.93 13.77 23.57
N ILE A 437 -13.80 13.18 23.14
CA ILE A 437 -12.48 13.83 23.30
C ILE A 437 -12.49 15.21 22.65
N ALA A 438 -13.00 15.32 21.41
CA ALA A 438 -13.06 16.59 20.71
C ALA A 438 -13.95 17.64 21.41
N SER A 439 -14.97 17.21 22.14
CA SER A 439 -15.92 18.11 22.83
C SER A 439 -15.43 18.55 24.21
N PHE A 440 -14.79 17.65 24.97
CA PHE A 440 -14.38 17.90 26.36
C PHE A 440 -12.93 18.38 26.50
N VAL A 441 -12.08 18.17 25.48
CA VAL A 441 -10.66 18.56 25.50
C VAL A 441 -10.35 19.40 24.25
N PRO A 442 -10.67 20.72 24.22
CA PRO A 442 -10.52 21.55 23.02
C PRO A 442 -9.09 21.62 22.45
N ASP A 443 -8.08 21.43 23.31
CA ASP A 443 -6.66 21.43 23.00
C ASP A 443 -6.10 20.01 22.73
N TYR A 444 -6.96 19.02 22.42
CA TYR A 444 -6.57 17.61 22.26
C TYR A 444 -5.40 17.38 21.30
N ARG A 445 -5.19 18.25 20.30
CA ARG A 445 -4.11 18.12 19.31
C ARG A 445 -2.73 18.49 19.85
N GLU A 446 -2.69 19.29 20.89
CA GLU A 446 -1.46 19.80 21.50
C GLU A 446 -0.95 18.88 22.60
N ARG A 447 -1.82 17.97 23.09
CA ARG A 447 -1.53 17.01 24.15
C ARG A 447 -0.93 15.72 23.61
N THR A 448 -0.08 15.09 24.42
CA THR A 448 0.36 13.71 24.19
C THR A 448 -0.53 12.73 24.93
N TRP A 449 -1.13 11.80 24.18
CA TRP A 449 -2.14 10.87 24.66
C TRP A 449 -1.56 9.49 24.94
N LEU A 450 -1.86 8.93 26.11
CA LEU A 450 -1.79 7.49 26.35
C LEU A 450 -3.17 6.88 26.15
N VAL A 451 -3.32 6.12 25.06
CA VAL A 451 -4.58 5.50 24.64
C VAL A 451 -4.28 4.26 23.79
N SER A 452 -5.14 3.25 23.86
CA SER A 452 -4.95 1.94 23.18
C SER A 452 -5.33 1.93 21.71
N ASP A 453 -5.76 3.08 21.17
CA ASP A 453 -6.47 3.17 19.88
C ASP A 453 -7.63 2.16 19.74
N VAL A 454 -8.23 1.80 20.86
CA VAL A 454 -9.52 1.11 20.94
C VAL A 454 -10.49 2.15 21.51
N PRO A 455 -11.70 2.33 20.95
CA PRO A 455 -12.03 1.96 19.59
C PRO A 455 -11.42 2.96 18.59
N ARG A 456 -10.43 2.52 17.79
CA ARG A 456 -9.84 3.13 16.58
C ARG A 456 -9.97 4.65 16.45
N VAL A 457 -9.62 5.36 17.51
CA VAL A 457 -9.79 6.81 17.64
C VAL A 457 -8.96 7.53 16.58
N SER A 458 -7.79 6.99 16.25
CA SER A 458 -6.89 7.49 15.20
C SER A 458 -7.55 7.56 13.82
N SER A 459 -8.53 6.71 13.54
CA SER A 459 -9.26 6.70 12.26
C SER A 459 -10.24 7.87 12.10
N VAL A 460 -10.51 8.63 13.17
CA VAL A 460 -11.47 9.75 13.20
C VAL A 460 -10.83 11.04 13.70
N LEU A 461 -9.95 10.96 14.69
CA LEU A 461 -9.37 12.12 15.37
C LEU A 461 -7.83 12.10 15.32
N PRO A 462 -7.17 13.20 14.90
CA PRO A 462 -5.72 13.28 14.84
C PRO A 462 -5.13 13.53 16.23
N LEU A 463 -4.98 12.46 17.02
CA LEU A 463 -4.32 12.52 18.33
C LEU A 463 -2.81 12.34 18.19
N SER A 464 -2.04 13.00 19.07
CA SER A 464 -0.61 12.74 19.23
C SER A 464 -0.41 11.68 20.31
N TYR A 465 -0.15 10.45 19.92
CA TYR A 465 0.06 9.31 20.80
C TYR A 465 1.45 9.34 21.42
N PHE A 466 1.52 9.01 22.71
CA PHE A 466 2.77 8.70 23.38
C PHE A 466 3.41 7.47 22.75
N ILE A 467 2.62 6.40 22.58
CA ILE A 467 3.02 5.12 22.01
C ILE A 467 1.93 4.61 21.06
N SER A 468 2.32 4.07 19.91
CA SER A 468 1.38 3.39 18.99
C SER A 468 0.82 2.13 19.65
N PHE A 469 -0.45 1.80 19.45
CA PHE A 469 -1.00 0.54 19.96
C PHE A 469 -0.37 -0.69 19.29
N ASN A 470 0.08 -0.55 18.03
CA ASN A 470 0.74 -1.62 17.27
C ASN A 470 2.22 -1.29 17.11
N GLN A 471 3.07 -2.20 17.60
CA GLN A 471 4.52 -2.08 17.55
C GLN A 471 5.06 -1.92 16.13
N HIS A 472 4.49 -2.63 15.15
CA HIS A 472 4.92 -2.57 13.74
C HIS A 472 4.45 -1.30 13.01
N TYR A 473 3.58 -0.50 13.63
CA TYR A 473 3.14 0.79 13.07
C TYR A 473 3.82 1.97 13.76
N SER A 474 4.63 1.73 14.78
CA SER A 474 5.36 2.75 15.50
C SER A 474 6.43 3.41 14.62
N HIS A 475 6.55 4.73 14.71
CA HIS A 475 7.63 5.46 14.05
C HIS A 475 8.98 5.01 14.62
N HIS A 476 10.00 4.76 13.77
CA HIS A 476 11.25 4.17 14.27
C HIS A 476 12.01 5.06 15.26
N ALA A 477 11.93 6.38 15.08
CA ALA A 477 12.45 7.38 16.02
C ALA A 477 11.67 7.49 17.35
N SER A 478 10.51 6.83 17.50
CA SER A 478 9.73 6.95 18.73
C SER A 478 10.28 6.08 19.87
N GLN A 479 11.14 5.11 19.59
CA GLN A 479 11.69 4.18 20.59
C GLN A 479 10.58 3.41 21.32
N PHE A 480 9.80 2.64 20.56
CA PHE A 480 8.66 1.84 21.04
C PHE A 480 8.99 1.05 22.31
N SER A 481 10.10 0.30 22.36
CA SER A 481 10.40 -0.55 23.51
C SER A 481 10.58 0.26 24.80
N ARG A 482 11.32 1.37 24.75
CA ARG A 482 11.52 2.26 25.90
C ARG A 482 10.19 2.81 26.41
N ARG A 483 9.30 3.21 25.50
CA ARG A 483 7.97 3.73 25.86
C ARG A 483 7.06 2.65 26.41
N PHE A 484 7.13 1.46 25.83
CA PHE A 484 6.32 0.33 26.25
C PHE A 484 6.71 -0.12 27.66
N ASP A 485 8.01 -0.14 27.98
CA ASP A 485 8.51 -0.41 29.33
C ASP A 485 8.06 0.65 30.35
N LEU A 486 8.03 1.93 29.96
CA LEU A 486 7.47 3.01 30.78
C LEU A 486 5.98 2.76 31.06
N VAL A 487 5.19 2.47 30.03
CA VAL A 487 3.75 2.17 30.20
C VAL A 487 3.53 0.92 31.06
N ARG A 488 4.37 -0.11 30.93
CA ARG A 488 4.33 -1.28 31.82
C ARG A 488 4.59 -0.91 33.27
N ARG A 489 5.54 -0.02 33.55
CA ARG A 489 5.82 0.45 34.92
C ARG A 489 4.63 1.18 35.55
N LEU A 490 3.78 1.83 34.75
CA LEU A 490 2.54 2.45 35.26
C LEU A 490 1.64 1.43 35.96
N SER A 491 1.58 0.18 35.47
CA SER A 491 0.78 -0.89 36.09
C SER A 491 1.34 -1.37 37.43
N THR A 492 2.62 -1.09 37.71
CA THR A 492 3.30 -1.52 38.94
C THR A 492 3.28 -0.46 40.04
N ALA A 493 2.89 0.78 39.71
CA ALA A 493 2.81 1.86 40.67
C ALA A 493 1.81 1.54 41.78
N GLN A 494 2.20 1.79 43.03
CA GLN A 494 1.37 1.52 44.20
C GLN A 494 0.61 2.76 44.67
N THR A 495 1.14 3.95 44.37
CA THR A 495 0.60 5.24 44.82
C THR A 495 0.44 6.22 43.66
N PRO A 496 -0.49 7.20 43.75
CA PRO A 496 -0.63 8.23 42.73
C PRO A 496 0.66 9.02 42.48
N ALA A 497 1.43 9.31 43.54
CA ALA A 497 2.70 10.02 43.41
C ALA A 497 3.74 9.23 42.61
N GLU A 498 3.82 7.92 42.81
CA GLU A 498 4.68 7.03 42.01
C GLU A 498 4.21 6.95 40.56
N PHE A 499 2.90 6.86 40.33
CA PHE A 499 2.31 6.87 38.99
C PHE A 499 2.67 8.16 38.24
N ASN A 500 2.49 9.32 38.87
CA ASN A 500 2.82 10.62 38.28
C ASN A 500 4.32 10.80 38.04
N ALA A 501 5.17 10.28 38.93
CA ALA A 501 6.61 10.27 38.73
C ALA A 501 7.00 9.48 37.46
N ILE A 502 6.39 8.32 37.23
CA ILE A 502 6.63 7.51 36.02
C ILE A 502 6.10 8.22 34.76
N ILE A 503 4.92 8.85 34.83
CA ILE A 503 4.38 9.65 33.72
C ILE A 503 5.34 10.79 33.33
N ALA A 504 5.91 11.48 34.32
CA ALA A 504 6.84 12.60 34.10
C ALA A 504 8.18 12.17 33.44
N GLU A 505 8.54 10.88 33.47
CA GLU A 505 9.69 10.35 32.71
C GLU A 505 9.44 10.27 31.19
N GLY A 506 8.18 10.43 30.75
CA GLY A 506 7.80 10.38 29.36
C GLY A 506 8.39 11.55 28.55
N GLU A 507 8.96 11.24 27.38
CA GLU A 507 9.45 12.26 26.44
C GLU A 507 8.81 12.05 25.06
N PRO A 508 7.89 12.91 24.58
CA PRO A 508 7.28 14.02 25.31
C PRO A 508 6.46 13.54 26.53
N PRO A 509 6.19 14.44 27.49
CA PRO A 509 5.35 14.15 28.66
C PRO A 509 3.97 13.64 28.24
N ILE A 510 3.36 12.78 29.07
CA ILE A 510 1.98 12.32 28.85
C ILE A 510 1.05 13.30 29.56
N ASP A 511 0.22 14.01 28.79
CA ASP A 511 -0.61 15.11 29.28
C ASP A 511 -2.11 14.80 29.21
N ALA A 512 -2.46 13.65 28.64
CA ALA A 512 -3.82 13.16 28.52
C ALA A 512 -3.87 11.63 28.50
N LEU A 513 -4.92 11.07 29.10
CA LEU A 513 -5.19 9.64 29.14
C LEU A 513 -6.61 9.40 28.61
N ALA A 514 -6.76 8.43 27.72
CA ALA A 514 -8.07 7.88 27.37
C ALA A 514 -8.02 6.37 27.62
N LEU A 515 -8.73 5.94 28.66
CA LEU A 515 -8.57 4.61 29.23
C LEU A 515 -9.86 3.82 29.18
N TYR A 516 -9.75 2.55 28.80
CA TYR A 516 -10.87 1.63 28.77
C TYR A 516 -11.18 1.13 30.18
N ARG A 517 -12.45 1.03 30.52
CA ARG A 517 -12.94 0.52 31.78
C ARG A 517 -13.96 -0.58 31.52
N ALA A 518 -13.53 -1.82 31.75
CA ALA A 518 -14.47 -2.94 31.77
C ALA A 518 -15.51 -2.73 32.89
N HIS A 519 -16.77 -3.07 32.62
CA HIS A 519 -17.86 -2.83 33.56
C HIS A 519 -17.59 -3.53 34.92
N GLY A 520 -17.59 -2.76 36.01
CA GLY A 520 -17.34 -3.28 37.36
C GLY A 520 -15.86 -3.54 37.70
N SER A 521 -14.92 -3.20 36.79
CA SER A 521 -13.49 -3.31 37.03
C SER A 521 -12.97 -2.18 37.93
N SER A 522 -12.05 -2.52 38.84
CA SER A 522 -11.22 -1.56 39.59
C SER A 522 -9.99 -1.09 38.82
N GLU A 523 -9.84 -1.56 37.58
CA GLU A 523 -8.69 -1.31 36.72
C GLU A 523 -9.14 -0.71 35.39
N TYR A 524 -8.32 0.21 34.90
CA TYR A 524 -8.31 0.68 33.53
C TYR A 524 -7.44 -0.23 32.67
N LEU A 525 -7.84 -0.49 31.42
CA LEU A 525 -7.12 -1.36 30.50
C LEU A 525 -6.51 -0.56 29.36
N LEU A 526 -5.28 -0.93 29.00
CA LEU A 526 -4.62 -0.51 27.78
C LEU A 526 -4.31 -1.73 26.91
N PHE A 527 -4.72 -1.69 25.64
CA PHE A 527 -4.50 -2.77 24.68
C PHE A 527 -3.36 -2.44 23.71
N PHE A 528 -2.52 -3.45 23.46
CA PHE A 528 -1.39 -3.36 22.53
C PHE A 528 -1.33 -4.60 21.64
N TRP A 529 -0.90 -4.42 20.40
CA TRP A 529 -0.49 -5.48 19.50
C TRP A 529 1.04 -5.48 19.41
N VAL A 530 1.66 -6.47 20.04
CA VAL A 530 3.12 -6.62 20.14
C VAL A 530 3.60 -7.79 19.30
N ASP A 531 4.86 -7.74 18.87
CA ASP A 531 5.49 -8.83 18.14
C ASP A 531 5.50 -10.12 18.99
N HIS A 532 5.15 -11.24 18.36
CA HIS A 532 5.19 -12.59 18.91
C HIS A 532 5.98 -13.44 17.93
N TYR A 533 7.22 -13.06 17.66
CA TYR A 533 8.09 -13.86 16.81
C TYR A 533 8.20 -15.32 17.28
N PRO A 534 8.08 -16.34 16.38
CA PRO A 534 7.93 -16.25 14.92
C PRO A 534 6.46 -16.36 14.43
N ASN A 535 5.48 -16.08 15.28
CA ASN A 535 4.04 -16.30 15.06
C ASN A 535 3.28 -15.00 14.73
N GLY A 536 3.95 -13.99 14.17
CA GLY A 536 3.37 -12.69 13.88
C GLY A 536 3.29 -11.82 15.13
N GLY A 537 2.09 -11.43 15.54
CA GLY A 537 1.87 -10.60 16.73
C GLY A 537 0.87 -11.21 17.70
N SER A 538 0.76 -10.62 18.88
CA SER A 538 -0.21 -10.98 19.90
C SER A 538 -0.77 -9.77 20.65
N GLU A 539 -2.01 -9.89 21.12
CA GLU A 539 -2.62 -8.93 22.02
C GLU A 539 -1.97 -9.00 23.40
N LEU A 540 -1.66 -7.83 23.95
CA LEU A 540 -1.19 -7.65 25.31
C LEU A 540 -2.03 -6.56 25.98
N THR A 541 -2.49 -6.83 27.20
CA THR A 541 -3.24 -5.88 28.00
C THR A 541 -2.41 -5.43 29.19
N ILE A 542 -2.38 -4.11 29.44
CA ILE A 542 -1.77 -3.50 30.62
C ILE A 542 -2.90 -2.93 31.48
N SER A 543 -3.00 -3.40 32.72
CA SER A 543 -3.96 -2.90 33.71
C SER A 543 -3.38 -1.74 34.52
N ILE A 544 -4.15 -0.67 34.72
CA ILE A 544 -3.81 0.47 35.58
C ILE A 544 -4.85 0.54 36.70
N PRO A 545 -4.49 0.35 37.98
CA PRO A 545 -5.41 0.49 39.09
C PRO A 545 -6.05 1.89 39.14
N ARG A 546 -7.38 1.95 39.34
CA ARG A 546 -8.14 3.20 39.31
C ARG A 546 -7.70 4.21 40.37
N HIS A 547 -7.34 3.73 41.56
CA HIS A 547 -6.96 4.58 42.69
C HIS A 547 -5.71 5.44 42.40
N LEU A 548 -4.91 5.07 41.40
CA LEU A 548 -3.72 5.85 40.98
C LEU A 548 -4.09 7.17 40.32
N LEU A 549 -5.30 7.29 39.77
CA LEU A 549 -5.80 8.48 39.06
C LEU A 549 -6.73 9.34 39.92
N GLU A 550 -6.83 9.06 41.21
CA GLU A 550 -7.63 9.84 42.16
C GLU A 550 -6.88 11.07 42.71
N SER A 551 -5.68 11.38 42.21
CA SER A 551 -4.89 12.54 42.62
C SER A 551 -5.38 13.85 42.02
N SER A 552 -5.09 14.98 42.67
CA SER A 552 -5.35 16.33 42.15
C SER A 552 -4.63 16.66 40.83
N GLU A 553 -3.59 15.91 40.47
CA GLU A 553 -2.83 16.09 39.22
C GLU A 553 -3.58 15.64 37.96
N TRP A 554 -4.66 14.86 38.07
CA TRP A 554 -5.46 14.42 36.93
C TRP A 554 -6.90 14.88 37.06
N LEU A 555 -7.35 15.70 36.11
CA LEU A 555 -8.75 16.08 35.99
C LEU A 555 -9.48 15.06 35.11
N ASN A 556 -10.43 14.35 35.70
CA ASN A 556 -11.38 13.53 34.96
C ASN A 556 -12.41 14.44 34.27
N VAL A 557 -12.28 14.61 32.96
CA VAL A 557 -13.15 15.49 32.15
C VAL A 557 -14.33 14.74 31.54
N TYR A 558 -14.29 13.41 31.54
CA TYR A 558 -15.38 12.59 31.03
C TYR A 558 -15.35 11.18 31.65
N GLU A 559 -16.50 10.74 32.15
CA GLU A 559 -16.72 9.39 32.64
C GLU A 559 -18.13 8.92 32.23
N LEU A 560 -18.22 8.07 31.22
CA LEU A 560 -19.48 7.43 30.82
C LEU A 560 -19.18 6.10 30.10
N GLU A 561 -20.04 5.11 30.31
CA GLU A 561 -19.92 3.78 29.73
C GLU A 561 -18.57 3.11 30.09
N GLU A 562 -17.80 2.72 29.08
CA GLU A 562 -16.56 1.96 29.16
C GLU A 562 -15.31 2.84 29.01
N TRP A 563 -15.44 4.18 29.03
CA TRP A 563 -14.32 5.08 28.82
C TRP A 563 -14.21 6.18 29.87
N SER A 564 -12.97 6.45 30.30
CA SER A 564 -12.62 7.61 31.12
C SER A 564 -11.56 8.44 30.41
N VAL A 565 -11.73 9.76 30.41
CA VAL A 565 -10.77 10.72 29.84
C VAL A 565 -10.21 11.61 30.94
N PHE A 566 -8.89 11.62 31.07
CA PHE A 566 -8.16 12.42 32.04
C PHE A 566 -7.23 13.40 31.32
N ILE A 567 -7.10 14.61 31.88
CA ILE A 567 -6.10 15.58 31.46
C ILE A 567 -5.24 15.99 32.66
N ALA A 568 -3.96 16.25 32.43
CA ALA A 568 -3.09 16.76 33.48
C ALA A 568 -3.57 18.15 33.95
N SER A 569 -3.69 18.33 35.26
CA SER A 569 -3.93 19.62 35.92
C SER A 569 -2.65 20.44 35.78
N GLY A 570 -2.65 21.40 34.85
CA GLY A 570 -1.48 22.22 34.51
C GLY A 570 -0.95 23.11 35.62
#